data_AF-R6H701-F1
#
_entry.id   AF-R6H701-F1
#
_cell.length_a   1.000
_cell.length_b   1.000
_cell.length_c   1.000
_cell.angle_alpha   90.00
_cell.angle_beta   90.00
_cell.angle_gamma   90.00
#
_symmetry.space_group_name_H-M   'P 1'
#
loop_
_entity.id
_entity.type
_entity.pdbx_description
1 polymer ?
#
loop_
_entity_poly.entity_id
_entity_poly.type
_entity_poly.pdbx_seq_one_letter_code
_entity_poly.pdbx_strand_id
1 'polypeptide(L)'
;MENAVFAFQLEGTPVECKVFGHGHINFTLRVKTDTGAEYVLQRINQYVFKDPVRLMANVGAVTAYLKERVSDPRAALHFLPAKDGKFYHVDEKGQYWRMYDFVGGFCLDAPESDEDFYQSALAFGRFQEMLSQFPAETLYETIPEFHNTIYR
;
A
#
# COMPACT_ATOMS: atom_id res chain seq x y z
N MET A 1 -14.84 1.08 -15.77
CA MET A 1 -13.38 1.08 -15.52
C MET A 1 -13.03 2.39 -14.86
N GLU A 2 -12.12 2.41 -13.89
CA GLU A 2 -11.72 3.64 -13.18
C GLU A 2 -10.65 4.39 -13.99
N ASN A 3 -10.81 5.70 -14.21
CA ASN A 3 -9.91 6.47 -15.09
C ASN A 3 -8.51 6.61 -14.50
N ALA A 4 -8.39 6.63 -13.17
CA ALA A 4 -7.11 6.76 -12.48
C ALA A 4 -6.11 5.64 -12.83
N VAL A 5 -6.57 4.47 -13.27
CA VAL A 5 -5.70 3.37 -13.71
C VAL A 5 -4.73 3.84 -14.80
N PHE A 6 -5.21 4.61 -15.78
CA PHE A 6 -4.42 5.04 -16.93
C PHE A 6 -3.37 6.12 -16.60
N ALA A 7 -3.35 6.63 -15.37
CA ALA A 7 -2.34 7.56 -14.91
C ALA A 7 -1.03 6.88 -14.49
N PHE A 8 -1.03 5.56 -14.31
CA PHE A 8 0.11 4.79 -13.82
C PHE A 8 0.84 4.03 -14.92
N GLN A 9 2.11 3.70 -14.65
CA GLN A 9 3.00 2.98 -15.56
C GLN A 9 2.83 1.46 -15.40
N LEU A 10 1.75 0.91 -15.95
CA LEU A 10 1.41 -0.52 -15.89
C LEU A 10 2.16 -1.32 -16.97
N GLU A 11 2.29 -2.63 -16.75
CA GLU A 11 2.62 -3.58 -17.81
C GLU A 11 1.33 -4.09 -18.48
N GLY A 12 1.14 -3.72 -19.74
CA GLY A 12 -0.04 -4.08 -20.53
C GLY A 12 -1.21 -3.11 -20.41
N THR A 13 -2.28 -3.42 -21.12
CA THR A 13 -3.51 -2.62 -21.17
C THR A 13 -4.50 -3.12 -20.11
N PRO A 14 -5.04 -2.25 -19.23
CA PRO A 14 -6.09 -2.65 -18.29
C PRO A 14 -7.32 -3.22 -19.01
N VAL A 15 -7.70 -4.45 -18.67
CA VAL A 15 -8.89 -5.13 -19.22
C VAL A 15 -9.98 -5.35 -18.17
N GLU A 16 -9.61 -5.40 -16.88
CA GLU A 16 -10.54 -5.57 -15.77
C GLU A 16 -10.17 -4.63 -14.62
N CYS A 17 -11.18 -4.07 -13.97
CA CYS A 17 -11.04 -3.26 -12.76
C CYS A 17 -12.25 -3.49 -11.86
N LYS A 18 -12.06 -4.16 -10.72
CA LYS A 18 -13.14 -4.59 -9.81
C LYS A 18 -12.85 -4.22 -8.38
N VAL A 19 -13.90 -3.97 -7.58
CA VAL A 19 -13.76 -3.79 -6.12
C VAL A 19 -13.12 -5.03 -5.50
N PHE A 20 -12.17 -4.81 -4.61
CA PHE A 20 -11.36 -5.87 -4.03
C PHE A 20 -11.12 -5.66 -2.53
N GLY A 21 -11.25 -6.75 -1.77
CA GLY A 21 -10.96 -6.80 -0.33
C GLY A 21 -12.08 -6.25 0.56
N HIS A 22 -11.89 -6.39 1.87
CA HIS A 22 -12.83 -5.96 2.93
C HIS A 22 -12.32 -4.74 3.71
N GLY A 23 -11.31 -4.03 3.20
CA GLY A 23 -10.68 -2.91 3.89
C GLY A 23 -11.67 -1.78 4.19
N HIS A 24 -11.65 -1.27 5.43
CA HIS A 24 -12.58 -0.24 5.88
C HIS A 24 -12.13 1.20 5.62
N ILE A 25 -10.84 1.40 5.29
CA ILE A 25 -10.25 2.74 5.20
C ILE A 25 -10.23 3.26 3.78
N ASN A 26 -9.46 2.63 2.89
CA ASN A 26 -9.28 3.05 1.51
C ASN A 26 -10.22 2.29 0.56
N PHE A 27 -10.66 2.94 -0.52
CA PHE A 27 -11.41 2.26 -1.57
C PHE A 27 -10.43 1.51 -2.47
N THR A 28 -10.57 0.18 -2.53
CA THR A 28 -9.58 -0.71 -3.15
C THR A 28 -10.18 -1.43 -4.36
N LEU A 29 -9.43 -1.39 -5.46
CA LEU A 29 -9.76 -2.03 -6.72
C LEU A 29 -8.61 -2.98 -7.11
N ARG A 30 -8.94 -4.16 -7.62
CA ARG A 30 -8.01 -5.04 -8.32
C ARG A 30 -8.10 -4.77 -9.82
N VAL A 31 -6.96 -4.56 -10.44
CA VAL A 31 -6.80 -4.29 -11.87
C VAL A 31 -6.08 -5.46 -12.51
N LYS A 32 -6.59 -5.94 -13.65
CA LYS A 32 -5.90 -6.94 -14.48
C LYS A 32 -5.63 -6.35 -15.86
N THR A 33 -4.50 -6.69 -16.43
CA THR A 33 -4.12 -6.31 -17.79
C THR A 33 -4.24 -7.47 -18.77
N ASP A 34 -4.19 -7.15 -20.07
CA ASP A 34 -4.16 -8.11 -21.18
C ASP A 34 -2.95 -9.05 -21.15
N THR A 35 -1.83 -8.63 -20.55
CA THR A 35 -0.64 -9.47 -20.33
C THR A 35 -0.82 -10.48 -19.18
N GLY A 36 -1.91 -10.35 -18.41
CA GLY A 36 -2.15 -11.13 -17.19
C GLY A 36 -1.51 -10.53 -15.94
N ALA A 37 -0.84 -9.37 -16.04
CA ALA A 37 -0.34 -8.67 -14.87
C ALA A 37 -1.49 -8.14 -14.01
N GLU A 38 -1.27 -8.11 -12.69
CA GLU A 38 -2.29 -7.75 -11.72
C GLU A 38 -1.78 -6.69 -10.74
N TYR A 39 -2.63 -5.71 -10.46
CA TYR A 39 -2.31 -4.57 -9.61
C TYR A 39 -3.43 -4.27 -8.63
N VAL A 40 -3.09 -3.56 -7.56
CA VAL A 40 -4.04 -2.96 -6.63
C VAL A 40 -4.04 -1.46 -6.83
N LEU A 41 -5.17 -0.91 -7.27
CA LEU A 41 -5.43 0.53 -7.31
C LEU A 41 -6.22 0.92 -6.06
N GLN A 42 -5.73 1.93 -5.33
CA GLN A 42 -6.40 2.44 -4.13
C GLN A 42 -6.65 3.92 -4.21
N ARG A 43 -7.89 4.33 -3.92
CA ARG A 43 -8.20 5.72 -3.57
C ARG A 43 -7.96 5.92 -2.09
N ILE A 44 -7.06 6.83 -1.76
CA ILE A 44 -6.72 7.19 -0.38
C ILE A 44 -7.90 7.93 0.23
N ASN A 45 -8.31 7.50 1.42
CA ASN A 45 -9.37 8.17 2.15
C ASN A 45 -8.86 9.46 2.82
N GLN A 46 -9.14 10.59 2.18
CA GLN A 46 -8.74 11.92 2.65
C GLN A 46 -9.47 12.37 3.92
N TYR A 47 -10.55 11.67 4.34
CA TYR A 47 -11.15 11.92 5.65
C TYR A 47 -10.23 11.42 6.76
N VAL A 48 -9.62 10.24 6.59
CA VAL A 48 -8.70 9.64 7.57
C VAL A 48 -7.29 10.23 7.41
N PHE A 49 -6.78 10.27 6.19
CA PHE A 49 -5.43 10.77 5.87
C PHE A 49 -5.52 12.19 5.32
N LYS A 50 -5.41 13.19 6.21
CA LYS A 50 -5.55 14.60 5.84
C LYS A 50 -4.44 15.11 4.90
N ASP A 51 -3.27 14.49 4.96
CA ASP A 51 -2.13 14.81 4.08
C ASP A 51 -1.66 13.53 3.34
N PRO A 52 -2.28 13.19 2.19
CA PRO A 52 -1.87 12.05 1.39
C PRO A 52 -0.44 12.18 0.82
N VAL A 53 0.09 13.39 0.68
CA VAL A 53 1.44 13.61 0.15
C VAL A 53 2.47 13.16 1.17
N ARG A 54 2.32 13.56 2.45
CA ARG A 54 3.16 13.07 3.55
C ARG A 54 3.01 11.57 3.77
N LEU A 55 1.79 11.04 3.66
CA LEU A 55 1.57 9.59 3.69
C LEU A 55 2.39 8.87 2.63
N MET A 56 2.37 9.38 1.39
CA MET A 56 3.13 8.76 0.30
C MET A 56 4.64 8.99 0.41
N ALA A 57 5.08 10.08 1.04
CA ALA A 57 6.49 10.28 1.39
C ALA A 57 6.99 9.20 2.38
N ASN A 58 6.22 8.90 3.44
CA ASN A 58 6.53 7.81 4.36
C ASN A 58 6.59 6.45 3.65
N VAL A 59 5.58 6.16 2.82
CA VAL A 59 5.51 4.91 2.05
C VAL A 59 6.73 4.76 1.14
N GLY A 60 7.11 5.83 0.42
CA GLY A 60 8.29 5.82 -0.45
C GLY A 60 9.59 5.60 0.34
N ALA A 61 9.76 6.28 1.48
CA ALA A 61 10.95 6.14 2.31
C ALA A 61 11.11 4.72 2.87
N VAL A 62 10.02 4.15 3.41
CA VAL A 62 10.04 2.79 3.99
C VAL A 62 10.26 1.73 2.92
N THR A 63 9.56 1.80 1.79
CA THR A 63 9.69 0.79 0.74
C THR A 63 11.05 0.84 0.03
N ALA A 64 11.61 2.04 -0.19
CA ALA A 64 12.97 2.19 -0.71
C ALA A 64 14.01 1.60 0.25
N TYR A 65 13.90 1.89 1.55
CA TYR A 65 14.81 1.38 2.56
C TYR A 65 14.78 -0.15 2.69
N LEU A 66 13.58 -0.74 2.64
CA LEU A 66 13.40 -2.19 2.68
C LEU A 66 13.93 -2.87 1.41
N LYS A 67 13.75 -2.25 0.24
CA LYS A 67 14.20 -2.81 -1.05
C LYS A 67 15.70 -3.10 -1.08
N GLU A 68 16.52 -2.31 -0.39
CA GLU A 68 17.97 -2.53 -0.28
C GLU A 68 18.34 -3.72 0.62
N ARG A 69 17.41 -4.20 1.44
CA ARG A 69 17.63 -5.18 2.53
C ARG A 69 16.93 -6.51 2.30
N VAL A 70 16.14 -6.63 1.24
CA VAL A 70 15.42 -7.86 0.89
C VAL A 70 15.83 -8.35 -0.49
N SER A 71 16.05 -9.66 -0.61
CA SER A 71 16.33 -10.30 -1.90
C SER A 71 15.04 -10.69 -2.65
N ASP A 72 13.94 -10.95 -1.91
CA ASP A 72 12.63 -11.19 -2.51
C ASP A 72 11.92 -9.85 -2.74
N PRO A 73 11.65 -9.47 -4.01
CA PRO A 73 10.93 -8.23 -4.32
C PRO A 73 9.50 -8.19 -3.77
N ARG A 74 8.92 -9.33 -3.36
CA ARG A 74 7.59 -9.41 -2.74
C ARG A 74 7.60 -9.14 -1.23
N ALA A 75 8.78 -9.04 -0.61
CA ALA A 75 8.89 -8.78 0.83
C ALA A 75 8.50 -7.34 1.22
N ALA A 76 8.37 -6.43 0.25
CA ALA A 76 7.81 -5.10 0.44
C ALA A 76 6.80 -4.80 -0.68
N LEU A 77 5.85 -3.90 -0.41
CA LEU A 77 4.95 -3.39 -1.44
C LEU A 77 5.75 -2.62 -2.48
N HIS A 78 5.57 -2.99 -3.75
CA HIS A 78 6.18 -2.30 -4.87
C HIS A 78 5.16 -1.37 -5.53
N PHE A 79 5.33 -0.07 -5.31
CA PHE A 79 4.45 0.96 -5.84
C PHE A 79 4.83 1.31 -7.27
N LEU A 80 3.80 1.41 -8.13
CA LEU A 80 3.97 1.83 -9.51
C LEU A 80 3.94 3.36 -9.57
N PRO A 81 4.92 3.99 -10.22
CA PRO A 81 4.89 5.43 -10.43
C PRO A 81 3.76 5.80 -11.40
N ALA A 82 3.18 6.97 -11.16
CA ALA A 82 2.38 7.69 -12.12
C ALA A 82 3.27 8.15 -13.31
N LYS A 83 2.63 8.60 -14.39
CA LYS A 83 3.31 9.12 -15.58
C LYS A 83 4.22 10.33 -15.29
N ASP A 84 3.99 11.04 -14.20
CA ASP A 84 4.83 12.15 -13.72
C ASP A 84 5.96 11.71 -12.76
N GLY A 85 6.10 10.41 -12.53
CA GLY A 85 7.14 9.81 -11.68
C GLY A 85 6.78 9.72 -10.19
N LYS A 86 5.66 10.29 -9.74
CA LYS A 86 5.24 10.22 -8.34
C LYS A 86 4.54 8.89 -8.04
N PHE A 87 4.62 8.38 -6.81
CA PHE A 87 3.90 7.15 -6.41
C PHE A 87 2.39 7.37 -6.14
N TYR A 88 1.85 8.51 -6.55
CA TYR A 88 0.44 8.82 -6.46
C TYR A 88 -0.01 9.67 -7.65
N HIS A 89 -1.31 9.62 -7.94
CA HIS A 89 -1.97 10.45 -8.92
C HIS A 89 -3.12 11.20 -8.25
N VAL A 90 -3.37 12.44 -8.68
CA VAL A 90 -4.54 13.23 -8.26
C VAL A 90 -5.47 13.36 -9.45
N ASP A 91 -6.70 12.87 -9.31
CA ASP A 91 -7.69 12.95 -10.38
C ASP A 91 -8.33 14.35 -10.46
N GLU A 92 -9.19 14.56 -11.47
CA GLU A 92 -9.92 15.82 -11.70
C GLU A 92 -10.83 16.22 -10.53
N LYS A 93 -11.18 15.28 -9.65
CA LYS A 93 -12.01 15.49 -8.45
C LYS A 93 -11.16 15.71 -7.20
N GLY A 94 -9.85 15.87 -7.34
CA GLY A 94 -8.91 16.06 -6.23
C GLY A 94 -8.70 14.81 -5.37
N GLN A 95 -9.10 13.63 -5.85
CA GLN A 95 -8.91 12.37 -5.14
C GLN A 95 -7.50 11.84 -5.37
N TYR A 96 -6.89 11.32 -4.30
CA TYR A 96 -5.55 10.75 -4.37
C TYR A 96 -5.64 9.25 -4.61
N TRP A 97 -4.92 8.81 -5.62
CA TRP A 97 -4.83 7.42 -6.04
C TRP A 97 -3.39 6.94 -5.92
N ARG A 98 -3.21 5.69 -5.52
CA ARG A 98 -1.92 4.99 -5.53
C ARG A 98 -2.09 3.61 -6.11
N MET A 99 -1.02 3.05 -6.67
CA MET A 99 -1.05 1.73 -7.27
C MET A 99 0.19 0.93 -6.92
N TYR A 100 0.02 -0.37 -6.73
CA TYR A 100 1.11 -1.29 -6.41
C TYR A 100 0.81 -2.69 -6.94
N ASP A 101 1.84 -3.53 -7.01
CA ASP A 101 1.72 -4.91 -7.48
C ASP A 101 0.72 -5.72 -6.66
N PHE A 102 -0.09 -6.54 -7.33
CA PHE A 102 -0.93 -7.51 -6.63
C PHE A 102 -0.08 -8.68 -6.13
N VAL A 103 0.02 -8.81 -4.81
CA VAL A 103 0.64 -9.98 -4.19
C VAL A 103 -0.43 -11.03 -3.94
N GLY A 104 -0.33 -12.16 -4.63
CA GLY A 104 -1.21 -13.31 -4.42
C GLY A 104 -1.06 -13.91 -3.02
N GLY A 105 -2.08 -14.65 -2.58
CA GLY A 105 -2.13 -15.28 -1.26
C GLY A 105 -3.57 -15.37 -0.76
N PHE A 106 -3.71 -15.72 0.51
CA PHE A 106 -4.98 -15.66 1.25
C PHE A 106 -4.81 -14.72 2.45
N CYS A 107 -5.90 -14.08 2.85
CA CYS A 107 -5.94 -13.22 4.04
C CYS A 107 -6.96 -13.83 5.00
N LEU A 108 -6.52 -14.07 6.24
CA LEU A 108 -7.41 -14.50 7.31
C LEU A 108 -7.92 -13.26 8.05
N ASP A 109 -9.22 -13.24 8.36
CA ASP A 109 -9.80 -12.16 9.18
C ASP A 109 -9.44 -12.33 10.67
N ALA A 110 -9.18 -13.56 11.10
CA ALA A 110 -8.68 -13.93 12.41
C ALA A 110 -7.80 -15.19 12.29
N PRO A 111 -6.79 -15.39 13.16
CA PRO A 111 -6.02 -16.63 13.16
C PRO A 111 -6.95 -17.82 13.42
N GLU A 112 -6.84 -18.85 12.59
CA GLU A 112 -7.63 -20.09 12.72
C GLU A 112 -6.89 -21.15 13.56
N SER A 113 -5.58 -20.95 13.75
CA SER A 113 -4.69 -21.79 14.55
C SER A 113 -3.60 -20.98 15.27
N ASP A 114 -2.96 -21.60 16.26
CA ASP A 114 -1.79 -21.02 16.95
C ASP A 114 -0.62 -20.79 15.97
N GLU A 115 -0.52 -21.62 14.93
CA GLU A 115 0.51 -21.47 13.89
C GLU A 115 0.28 -20.20 13.05
N ASP A 116 -0.97 -19.89 12.68
CA ASP A 116 -1.29 -18.65 11.96
C ASP A 116 -0.90 -17.42 12.79
N PHE A 117 -1.15 -17.48 14.10
CA PHE A 117 -0.78 -16.40 15.01
C PHE A 117 0.74 -16.29 15.18
N TYR A 118 1.44 -17.42 15.30
CA TYR A 118 2.90 -17.45 15.37
C TYR A 118 3.55 -16.88 14.09
N GLN A 119 3.09 -17.28 12.91
CA GLN A 119 3.60 -16.77 11.63
C GLN A 119 3.33 -15.26 11.48
N SER A 120 2.17 -14.78 11.95
CA SER A 120 1.87 -13.36 12.00
C SER A 120 2.85 -12.60 12.91
N ALA A 121 3.09 -13.10 14.12
CA ALA A 121 4.04 -12.51 15.06
C ALA A 121 5.48 -12.50 14.51
N LEU A 122 5.91 -13.59 13.86
CA LEU A 122 7.22 -13.69 13.22
C LEU A 122 7.35 -12.67 12.07
N ALA A 123 6.33 -12.51 11.25
CA ALA A 123 6.32 -11.52 10.16
C ALA A 123 6.43 -10.08 10.70
N PHE A 124 5.68 -9.74 11.76
CA PHE A 124 5.79 -8.43 12.42
C PHE A 124 7.16 -8.21 13.06
N GLY A 125 7.71 -9.20 13.75
CA GLY A 125 9.03 -9.11 14.36
C GLY A 125 10.14 -8.88 13.33
N ARG A 126 10.11 -9.63 12.22
CA ARG A 126 11.04 -9.42 11.08
C ARG A 126 10.89 -8.04 10.48
N PHE A 127 9.67 -7.53 10.34
CA PHE A 127 9.43 -6.18 9.83
C PHE A 127 10.07 -5.11 10.74
N GLN A 128 9.91 -5.25 12.07
CA GLN A 128 10.56 -4.35 13.03
C GLN A 128 12.10 -4.47 13.00
N GLU A 129 12.63 -5.68 12.92
CA GLU A 129 14.08 -5.92 12.80
C GLU A 129 14.65 -5.24 11.56
N MET A 130 14.01 -5.42 10.40
CA MET A 130 14.43 -4.80 9.13
C MET A 130 14.45 -3.27 9.23
N LEU A 131 13.55 -2.67 10.00
CA LEU A 131 13.45 -1.22 10.21
C LEU A 131 14.19 -0.70 11.45
N SER A 132 14.93 -1.55 12.18
CA SER A 132 15.58 -1.16 13.44
C SER A 132 16.58 -0.01 13.32
N GLN A 133 17.19 0.15 12.14
CA GLN A 133 18.14 1.24 11.81
C GLN A 133 17.53 2.31 10.89
N PHE A 134 16.24 2.22 10.58
CA PHE A 134 15.56 3.24 9.79
C PHE A 134 15.40 4.52 10.64
N PRO A 135 15.72 5.72 10.11
CA PRO A 135 15.58 6.98 10.84
C PRO A 135 14.10 7.36 10.99
N ALA A 136 13.42 6.77 11.97
CA ALA A 136 11.98 6.88 12.15
C ALA A 136 11.50 8.33 12.40
N GLU A 137 12.36 9.19 12.93
CA GLU A 137 12.12 10.62 13.11
C GLU A 137 11.90 11.39 11.80
N THR A 138 12.27 10.79 10.65
CA THR A 138 12.01 11.35 9.32
C THR A 138 10.58 11.07 8.83
N LEU A 139 9.84 10.19 9.52
CA LEU A 139 8.45 9.89 9.17
C LEU A 139 7.52 10.99 9.66
N TYR A 140 6.60 11.39 8.78
CA TYR A 140 5.52 12.27 9.15
C TYR A 140 4.46 11.50 9.95
N GLU A 141 3.93 12.12 11.01
CA GLU A 141 2.72 11.61 11.64
C GLU A 141 1.53 11.79 10.68
N THR A 142 0.92 10.69 10.24
CA THR A 142 -0.15 10.70 9.22
C THR A 142 -1.55 10.77 9.82
N ILE A 143 -1.69 10.30 11.06
CA ILE A 143 -2.90 10.42 11.89
C ILE A 143 -2.42 10.79 13.29
N PRO A 144 -2.64 12.04 13.74
CA PRO A 144 -2.26 12.47 15.08
C PRO A 144 -2.88 11.59 16.17
N GLU A 145 -2.11 11.28 17.21
CA GLU A 145 -2.58 10.55 18.40
C GLU A 145 -3.14 9.15 18.09
N PHE A 146 -2.73 8.52 16.97
CA PHE A 146 -3.34 7.28 16.49
C PHE A 146 -3.35 6.15 17.53
N HIS A 147 -2.30 6.05 18.34
CA HIS A 147 -2.15 5.04 19.40
C HIS A 147 -2.54 5.54 20.79
N ASN A 148 -3.06 6.77 20.92
CA ASN A 148 -3.51 7.27 22.20
C ASN A 148 -4.92 6.75 22.49
N THR A 149 -4.99 5.75 23.36
CA THR A 149 -6.24 5.06 23.72
C THR A 149 -7.17 5.90 24.58
N ILE A 150 -6.70 7.01 25.17
CA ILE A 150 -7.52 7.92 25.98
C ILE A 150 -8.47 8.75 25.10
N TYR A 151 -8.10 9.00 23.85
CA TYR A 151 -8.87 9.82 22.90
C TYR A 151 -9.72 9.00 21.91
N ARG A 152 -9.93 7.71 22.17
CA ARG A 152 -10.72 6.79 21.34
C ARG A 152 -11.98 6.33 22.06
#